data_AF-A0A353J9S1-F1
#
_entry.id   AF-A0A353J9S1-F1
#
_cell.length_a   1.000
_cell.length_b   1.000
_cell.length_c   1.000
_cell.angle_alpha   90.00
_cell.angle_beta   90.00
_cell.angle_gamma   90.00
#
_symmetry.space_group_name_H-M   'P 1'
#
loop_
_entity.id
_entity.type
_entity.pdbx_description
1 polymer ?
#
loop_
_entity_poly.entity_id
_entity_poly.type
_entity_poly.pdbx_seq_one_letter_code
_entity_poly.pdbx_strand_id
1 'polypeptide(L)'
;MPNCKKCHARLSRLDKDICPFCGAIKPLEGQDDSTEDITKAFDPLEIEDNKIKPKSKTITIILMMTLGIFGVHAFYLKRWKLGLIILGITIALIAGLGSILFFSGALHNVFAFLIPYFVLEAAMIVGGIIALKRNDIKDGDGEFIR
;
A
#
# COMPACT_ATOMS: atom_id res chain seq x y z
N MET A 1 -21.88 46.35 5.82
CA MET A 1 -21.23 46.36 7.14
C MET A 1 -22.28 46.70 8.17
N PRO A 2 -22.40 45.92 9.25
CA PRO A 2 -23.40 46.18 10.26
C PRO A 2 -23.02 47.38 11.15
N ASN A 3 -24.02 48.07 11.69
CA ASN A 3 -23.83 49.22 12.58
C ASN A 3 -24.13 48.81 14.02
N CYS A 4 -23.42 49.41 14.98
CA CYS A 4 -23.70 49.23 16.39
C CYS A 4 -25.11 49.73 16.73
N LYS A 5 -25.88 48.94 17.48
CA LYS A 5 -27.21 49.35 17.97
C LYS A 5 -27.18 50.62 18.84
N LYS A 6 -26.11 50.84 19.61
CA LYS A 6 -26.03 51.91 20.62
C LYS A 6 -25.38 53.20 20.10
N CYS A 7 -24.22 53.11 19.46
CA CYS A 7 -23.49 54.29 18.98
C CYS A 7 -23.54 54.48 17.46
N HIS A 8 -24.19 53.57 16.73
CA HIS A 8 -24.30 53.58 15.27
C HIS A 8 -22.96 53.62 14.51
N ALA A 9 -21.84 53.41 15.20
CA ALA A 9 -20.54 53.24 14.57
C ALA A 9 -20.55 51.99 13.67
N ARG A 10 -19.83 52.06 12.56
CA ARG A 10 -19.65 50.94 11.62
C ARG A 10 -18.74 49.90 12.26
N LEU A 11 -19.19 48.65 12.33
CA LEU A 11 -18.45 47.56 12.95
C LEU A 11 -17.98 46.54 11.91
N SER A 12 -16.85 45.90 12.19
CA SER A 12 -16.44 44.71 11.45
C SER A 12 -17.31 43.52 11.87
N ARG A 13 -17.41 42.48 11.03
CA ARG A 13 -18.15 41.24 11.37
C ARG A 13 -17.48 40.42 12.49
N LEU A 14 -16.30 40.83 12.94
CA LEU A 14 -15.51 40.18 13.99
C LEU A 14 -15.80 40.78 15.38
N ASP A 15 -16.32 42.02 15.44
CA ASP A 15 -16.59 42.75 16.69
C ASP A 15 -17.99 42.43 17.25
N LYS A 16 -18.30 41.13 17.40
CA LYS A 16 -19.62 40.65 17.82
C LYS A 16 -19.89 40.73 19.32
N ASP A 17 -18.83 40.68 20.14
CA ASP A 17 -18.97 40.58 21.59
C ASP A 17 -19.05 41.94 22.26
N ILE A 18 -18.16 42.87 21.90
CA ILE A 18 -18.03 44.18 22.53
C ILE A 18 -17.75 45.24 21.46
N CYS A 19 -18.52 46.32 21.46
CA CYS A 19 -18.27 47.46 20.57
C CYS A 19 -17.00 48.22 20.99
N PRO A 20 -15.98 48.37 20.11
CA PRO A 20 -14.74 49.08 20.44
C PRO A 20 -14.93 50.59 20.65
N PHE A 21 -16.05 51.17 20.18
CA PHE A 21 -16.30 52.61 20.27
C PHE A 21 -17.12 53.03 21.51
N CYS A 22 -18.06 52.19 21.96
CA CYS A 22 -18.98 52.56 23.04
C CYS A 22 -19.11 51.52 24.16
N GLY A 23 -18.38 50.39 24.06
CA GLY A 23 -18.40 49.32 25.06
C GLY A 23 -19.73 48.56 25.16
N ALA A 24 -20.65 48.72 24.19
CA ALA A 24 -21.90 47.97 24.19
C ALA A 24 -21.61 46.47 24.00
N ILE A 25 -22.16 45.65 24.90
CA ILE A 25 -22.12 44.18 24.84
C ILE A 25 -23.14 43.72 23.80
N LYS A 26 -22.75 42.79 22.92
CA LYS A 26 -23.54 42.30 21.78
C LYS A 26 -24.10 43.45 20.91
N PRO A 27 -23.23 44.21 20.22
CA PRO A 27 -23.66 45.37 19.44
C PRO A 27 -24.43 45.03 18.16
N LEU A 28 -24.49 43.76 17.75
CA LEU A 28 -25.11 43.27 16.51
C LEU A 28 -26.34 42.41 16.82
N GLU A 29 -27.46 42.68 16.14
CA GLU A 29 -28.70 41.88 16.27
C GLU A 29 -28.71 40.74 15.24
N GLY A 30 -29.06 39.52 15.68
CA GLY A 30 -29.37 38.39 14.79
C GLY A 30 -28.15 37.63 14.23
N GLN A 31 -26.97 37.76 14.84
CA GLN A 31 -25.82 36.95 14.48
C GLN A 31 -25.55 35.92 15.58
N ASP A 32 -26.21 34.77 15.47
CA ASP A 32 -25.95 33.64 16.34
C ASP A 32 -24.49 33.19 16.16
N ASP A 33 -23.79 32.96 17.27
CA ASP A 33 -22.42 32.43 17.31
C ASP A 33 -22.39 30.94 17.02
N SER A 34 -23.13 30.49 16.01
CA SER A 34 -22.94 29.17 15.46
C SER A 34 -21.61 29.16 14.72
N THR A 35 -20.59 28.58 15.33
CA THR A 35 -19.41 28.09 14.63
C THR A 35 -19.90 27.03 13.64
N GLU A 36 -20.13 27.44 12.40
CA GLU A 36 -20.37 26.47 11.34
C GLU A 36 -19.06 25.73 11.09
N ASP A 37 -19.11 24.41 11.31
CA ASP A 37 -17.98 23.53 11.09
C ASP A 37 -17.64 23.52 9.60
N ILE A 38 -16.53 24.15 9.24
CA ILE A 38 -16.07 24.34 7.85
C ILE A 38 -15.88 22.99 7.16
N THR A 39 -15.71 21.88 7.90
CA THR A 39 -15.63 20.54 7.32
C THR A 39 -16.92 20.08 6.63
N LYS A 40 -18.07 20.70 6.92
CA LYS A 40 -19.34 20.44 6.24
C LYS A 40 -19.54 21.27 4.95
N ALA A 41 -18.73 22.31 4.74
CA ALA A 41 -18.83 23.18 3.57
C ALA A 41 -18.09 22.63 2.35
N PHE A 42 -17.22 21.64 2.56
CA PHE A 42 -16.55 20.92 1.48
C PHE A 42 -17.30 19.61 1.24
N ASP A 43 -17.83 19.44 0.03
CA ASP A 43 -18.22 18.10 -0.43
C ASP A 43 -16.99 17.20 -0.25
N PRO A 44 -17.12 16.04 0.42
CA PRO A 44 -16.03 15.09 0.45
C PRO A 44 -15.72 14.79 -1.01
N LEU A 45 -14.53 15.17 -1.46
CA LEU A 45 -14.00 14.69 -2.73
C LEU A 45 -14.22 13.18 -2.70
N GLU A 46 -15.06 12.69 -3.60
CA GLU A 46 -15.13 11.28 -3.93
C GLU A 46 -13.75 10.95 -4.50
N ILE A 47 -12.78 10.74 -3.61
CA ILE A 47 -11.59 9.99 -3.93
C ILE A 47 -12.20 8.68 -4.37
N GLU A 48 -12.11 8.40 -5.68
CA GLU A 48 -12.39 7.08 -6.24
C GLU A 48 -11.48 6.11 -5.50
N ASP A 49 -11.96 5.67 -4.36
CA ASP A 49 -11.38 4.69 -3.49
C ASP A 49 -11.62 3.39 -4.25
N ASN A 50 -10.82 3.20 -5.31
CA ASN A 50 -10.62 1.92 -5.93
C ASN A 50 -10.22 1.03 -4.75
N LYS A 51 -11.20 0.34 -4.17
CA LYS A 51 -11.05 -0.54 -3.02
C LYS A 51 -10.17 -1.69 -3.46
N ILE A 52 -8.87 -1.44 -3.53
CA ILE A 52 -7.85 -2.43 -3.81
C ILE A 52 -7.89 -3.35 -2.59
N LYS A 53 -8.54 -4.50 -2.75
CA LYS A 53 -8.63 -5.49 -1.69
C LYS A 53 -7.21 -5.90 -1.30
N PRO A 54 -6.80 -5.72 -0.02
CA PRO A 54 -5.47 -6.08 0.42
C PRO A 54 -5.24 -7.57 0.17
N LYS A 55 -4.07 -7.90 -0.40
CA LYS A 55 -3.68 -9.28 -0.67
C LYS A 55 -3.33 -10.00 0.62
N SER A 56 -3.62 -11.29 0.68
CA SER A 56 -3.31 -12.09 1.86
C SER A 56 -1.84 -12.50 1.90
N LYS A 57 -1.20 -12.28 3.05
CA LYS A 57 0.16 -12.71 3.35
C LYS A 57 0.28 -14.23 3.30
N THR A 58 -0.66 -14.93 3.91
CA THR A 58 -0.67 -16.40 3.96
C THR A 58 -0.73 -17.01 2.56
N ILE A 59 -1.62 -16.47 1.69
CA ILE A 59 -1.74 -16.94 0.30
C ILE A 59 -0.43 -16.70 -0.47
N THR A 60 0.16 -15.52 -0.32
CA THR A 60 1.44 -15.18 -0.98
C THR A 60 2.55 -16.15 -0.58
N ILE A 61 2.61 -16.53 0.70
CA ILE A 61 3.64 -17.42 1.23
C ILE A 61 3.41 -18.85 0.78
N ILE A 62 2.16 -19.34 0.79
CA ILE A 62 1.82 -20.65 0.24
C ILE A 62 2.22 -20.72 -1.23
N LEU A 63 1.88 -19.70 -2.02
CA LEU A 63 2.27 -19.60 -3.43
C LEU A 63 3.79 -19.57 -3.62
N MET A 64 4.51 -18.93 -2.70
CA MET A 64 5.98 -18.91 -2.71
C MET A 64 6.59 -20.28 -2.39
N MET A 65 5.95 -21.06 -1.52
CA MET A 65 6.43 -22.38 -1.09
C MET A 65 6.09 -23.53 -2.04
N THR A 66 5.01 -23.42 -2.83
CA THR A 66 4.58 -24.50 -3.73
C THR A 66 4.85 -24.21 -5.21
N LEU A 67 4.85 -22.92 -5.57
CA LEU A 67 4.96 -22.44 -6.96
C LEU A 67 6.03 -21.33 -7.03
N GLY A 68 6.99 -21.37 -6.11
CA GLY A 68 8.06 -20.39 -5.99
C GLY A 68 8.92 -20.33 -7.24
N ILE A 69 9.29 -21.50 -7.77
CA ILE A 69 10.12 -21.65 -8.97
C ILE A 69 9.52 -20.95 -10.20
N PHE A 70 8.19 -20.90 -10.29
CA PHE A 70 7.48 -20.25 -11.40
C PHE A 70 7.27 -18.75 -11.19
N GLY A 71 7.64 -18.20 -10.03
CA GLY A 71 7.44 -16.80 -9.70
C GLY A 71 5.97 -16.42 -9.43
N VAL A 72 5.08 -17.39 -9.17
CA VAL A 72 3.63 -17.14 -9.03
C VAL A 72 3.31 -16.18 -7.88
N HIS A 73 4.06 -16.24 -6.78
CA HIS A 73 3.95 -15.29 -5.68
C HIS A 73 4.17 -13.83 -6.11
N ALA A 74 5.08 -13.57 -7.06
CA ALA A 74 5.33 -12.23 -7.58
C ALA A 74 4.22 -11.75 -8.53
N PHE A 75 3.65 -12.66 -9.33
CA PHE A 75 2.48 -12.37 -10.17
C PHE A 75 1.23 -12.08 -9.33
N TYR A 76 1.05 -12.82 -8.23
CA TYR A 76 -0.04 -12.56 -7.27
C TYR A 76 0.05 -11.15 -6.66
N LEU A 77 1.28 -10.70 -6.40
CA LEU A 77 1.61 -9.34 -5.94
C LEU A 77 1.67 -8.30 -7.08
N LYS A 78 1.10 -8.58 -8.26
CA LYS A 78 1.12 -7.70 -9.44
C LYS A 78 2.52 -7.20 -9.86
N ARG A 79 3.60 -7.83 -9.39
CA ARG A 79 5.00 -7.51 -9.74
C ARG A 79 5.43 -8.33 -10.95
N TRP A 80 4.80 -8.09 -12.09
CA TRP A 80 4.99 -8.85 -13.33
C TRP A 80 6.45 -8.97 -13.77
N LYS A 81 7.19 -7.86 -13.72
CA LYS A 81 8.63 -7.86 -14.06
C LYS A 81 9.43 -8.79 -13.16
N LEU A 82 9.13 -8.78 -11.87
CA LEU A 82 9.80 -9.62 -10.88
C LEU A 82 9.45 -11.10 -11.08
N GLY A 83 8.19 -11.42 -11.36
CA GLY A 83 7.77 -12.79 -11.69
C GLY A 83 8.48 -13.35 -12.92
N LEU A 84 8.59 -12.56 -13.99
CA LEU A 84 9.33 -12.95 -15.21
C LEU A 84 10.82 -13.13 -14.95
N ILE A 85 11.44 -12.24 -14.17
CA ILE A 85 12.85 -12.36 -13.79
C ILE A 85 13.08 -13.66 -13.02
N ILE A 86 12.24 -13.98 -12.03
CA ILE A 86 12.34 -15.22 -11.25
C ILE A 86 12.23 -16.43 -12.19
N LEU A 87 11.20 -16.46 -13.04
CA LEU A 87 11.00 -17.56 -13.99
C LEU A 87 12.19 -17.73 -14.95
N GLY A 88 12.74 -16.64 -15.46
CA GLY A 88 13.91 -16.67 -16.34
C GLY A 88 15.15 -17.21 -15.62
N ILE A 89 15.38 -16.77 -14.39
CA ILE A 89 16.51 -17.23 -13.56
C ILE A 89 16.36 -18.71 -13.22
N THR A 90 15.17 -19.18 -12.85
CA THR A 90 14.96 -20.58 -12.47
C THR A 90 15.14 -21.51 -13.66
N ILE A 91 14.61 -21.15 -14.83
CA ILE A 91 14.87 -21.90 -16.07
C ILE A 91 16.36 -21.93 -16.39
N ALA A 92 17.03 -20.76 -16.35
CA ALA A 92 18.46 -20.67 -16.65
C ALA A 92 19.31 -21.50 -15.69
N LEU A 93 18.98 -21.50 -14.39
CA LEU A 93 19.72 -22.29 -13.40
C LEU A 93 19.45 -23.79 -13.55
N ILE A 94 18.20 -24.23 -13.74
CA ILE A 94 17.88 -25.64 -13.92
C ILE A 94 18.50 -26.18 -15.20
N ALA A 95 18.33 -25.46 -16.32
CA ALA A 95 18.90 -25.87 -17.60
C ALA A 95 20.43 -25.78 -17.60
N GLY A 96 21.00 -24.71 -17.04
CA GLY A 96 22.44 -24.49 -16.98
C GLY A 96 23.15 -25.48 -16.07
N LEU A 97 22.80 -25.52 -14.78
CA LEU A 97 23.38 -26.47 -13.82
C LEU A 97 23.09 -27.91 -14.22
N GLY A 98 21.87 -28.19 -14.71
CA GLY A 98 21.50 -29.52 -15.18
C GLY A 98 22.33 -29.97 -16.37
N SER A 99 22.55 -29.10 -17.36
CA SER A 99 23.42 -29.41 -18.51
C SER A 99 24.87 -29.61 -18.08
N ILE A 100 25.38 -28.78 -17.16
CA ILE A 100 26.74 -28.94 -16.62
C ILE A 100 26.87 -30.30 -15.91
N LEU A 101 25.92 -30.66 -15.04
CA LEU A 101 25.92 -31.96 -14.34
C LEU A 101 25.79 -33.15 -15.30
N PHE A 102 25.01 -32.98 -16.37
CA PHE A 102 24.80 -34.00 -17.38
C PHE A 102 26.03 -34.25 -18.26
N PHE A 103 26.64 -33.18 -18.80
CA PHE A 103 27.77 -33.29 -19.72
C PHE A 103 29.14 -33.39 -19.03
N SER A 104 29.27 -32.98 -17.76
CA SER A 104 30.51 -33.15 -16.98
C SER A 104 30.79 -34.61 -16.60
N GLY A 105 29.82 -35.50 -16.83
CA GLY A 105 29.93 -36.91 -16.49
C GLY A 105 29.59 -37.26 -15.05
N ALA A 106 29.23 -36.29 -14.22
CA ALA A 106 28.82 -36.53 -12.85
C ALA A 106 27.50 -37.32 -12.79
N LEU A 107 26.51 -36.96 -13.61
CA LEU A 107 25.18 -37.59 -13.62
C LEU A 107 24.58 -37.59 -15.04
N HIS A 108 24.55 -38.74 -15.73
CA HIS A 108 23.96 -38.86 -17.08
C HIS A 108 22.46 -39.19 -17.09
N ASN A 109 21.75 -38.90 -16.00
CA ASN A 109 20.34 -39.27 -15.81
C ASN A 109 19.50 -38.02 -15.58
N VAL A 110 18.18 -38.19 -15.59
CA VAL A 110 17.19 -37.12 -15.29
C VAL A 110 17.47 -36.42 -13.94
N PHE A 111 18.13 -37.12 -13.01
CA PHE A 111 18.57 -36.55 -11.73
C PHE A 111 19.48 -35.32 -11.87
N ALA A 112 20.22 -35.18 -12.97
CA ALA A 112 21.02 -33.99 -13.25
C ALA A 112 20.18 -32.71 -13.25
N PHE A 113 18.90 -32.79 -13.69
CA PHE A 113 17.98 -31.66 -13.73
C PHE A 113 17.06 -31.59 -12.51
N LEU A 114 16.71 -32.73 -11.91
CA LEU A 114 15.89 -32.77 -10.69
C LEU A 114 16.62 -32.20 -9.47
N ILE A 115 17.92 -32.45 -9.33
CA ILE A 115 18.69 -31.95 -8.16
C ILE A 115 18.67 -30.41 -8.11
N PRO A 116 19.05 -29.67 -9.18
CA PRO A 116 18.93 -28.21 -9.21
C PRO A 116 17.50 -27.72 -8.95
N TYR A 117 16.49 -28.42 -9.50
CA TYR A 117 15.08 -28.09 -9.27
C TYR A 117 14.71 -28.15 -7.78
N PHE A 118 14.99 -29.27 -7.10
CA PHE A 118 14.66 -29.42 -5.68
C PHE A 118 15.47 -28.49 -4.78
N VAL A 119 16.72 -28.20 -5.13
CA VAL A 119 17.54 -27.22 -4.40
C VAL A 119 16.94 -25.82 -4.48
N LEU A 120 16.48 -25.41 -5.66
CA LEU A 120 15.81 -24.12 -5.84
C LEU A 120 14.45 -24.07 -5.13
N GLU A 121 13.66 -25.15 -5.18
CA GLU A 121 12.38 -25.20 -4.47
C GLU A 121 12.60 -25.11 -2.95
N ALA A 122 13.59 -25.83 -2.42
CA ALA A 122 13.96 -25.73 -1.01
C ALA A 122 14.37 -24.30 -0.63
N ALA A 123 15.13 -23.61 -1.49
CA ALA A 123 15.50 -22.21 -1.26
C ALA A 123 14.27 -21.29 -1.24
N MET A 124 13.27 -21.53 -2.11
CA MET A 124 12.01 -20.79 -2.11
C MET A 124 11.18 -21.06 -0.85
N ILE A 125 11.14 -22.30 -0.37
CA ILE A 125 10.47 -22.66 0.89
C ILE A 125 11.13 -21.92 2.06
N VAL A 126 12.46 -21.96 2.17
CA VAL A 126 13.21 -21.23 3.22
C VAL A 126 12.94 -19.72 3.12
N GLY A 127 12.94 -19.17 1.91
CA GLY A 127 12.57 -17.79 1.66
C GLY A 127 11.16 -17.45 2.14
N GLY A 128 10.18 -18.32 1.90
CA GLY A 128 8.81 -18.20 2.39
C GLY A 128 8.71 -18.23 3.92
N ILE A 129 9.49 -19.09 4.58
CA ILE A 129 9.56 -19.15 6.05
C ILE A 129 10.16 -17.85 6.62
N ILE A 130 11.21 -17.32 5.99
CA ILE A 130 11.79 -16.03 6.37
C ILE A 130 10.77 -14.89 6.15
N ALA A 131 10.01 -14.95 5.06
CA ALA A 131 8.97 -13.97 4.74
C ALA A 131 7.82 -13.96 5.76
N LEU A 132 7.51 -15.10 6.42
CA LEU A 132 6.54 -15.12 7.53
C LEU A 132 6.92 -14.17 8.66
N LYS A 133 8.22 -14.01 8.94
CA LYS A 133 8.72 -13.15 10.02
C LYS A 133 8.73 -11.67 9.66
N ARG A 134 8.60 -11.32 8.37
CA ARG A 134 8.59 -9.95 7.88
C ARG A 134 7.17 -9.40 7.84
N ASN A 135 6.94 -8.25 8.47
CA ASN A 135 5.63 -7.58 8.50
C ASN A 135 5.55 -6.37 7.57
N ASP A 136 6.65 -6.04 6.90
CA ASP A 136 6.86 -4.88 6.05
C ASP A 136 6.74 -5.20 4.55
N ILE A 137 6.18 -6.38 4.21
CA ILE A 137 6.05 -6.79 2.81
C ILE A 137 4.95 -5.98 2.14
N LYS A 138 5.32 -5.31 1.04
CA LYS A 138 4.41 -4.52 0.21
C LYS A 138 4.08 -5.23 -1.09
N ASP A 139 2.90 -4.96 -1.62
CA ASP A 139 2.43 -5.37 -2.93
C ASP A 139 3.14 -4.56 -4.06
N GLY A 140 2.86 -4.87 -5.32
CA GLY A 140 3.28 -4.07 -6.49
C GLY A 140 2.69 -2.65 -6.51
N ASP A 141 1.53 -2.47 -5.88
CA ASP A 141 0.84 -1.18 -5.75
C ASP A 141 1.30 -0.38 -4.51
N GLY A 142 2.26 -0.89 -3.73
CA GLY A 142 2.80 -0.22 -2.53
C GLY A 142 2.01 -0.47 -1.23
N GLU A 143 0.87 -1.15 -1.31
CA GLU A 143 0.03 -1.54 -0.18
C GLU A 143 0.64 -2.67 0.66
N PHE A 144 0.41 -2.68 1.98
CA PHE A 144 0.88 -3.76 2.85
C PHE A 144 0.00 -5.01 2.72
N ILE A 145 0.63 -6.18 2.63
CA ILE A 145 -0.09 -7.46 2.65
C ILE A 145 -0.53 -7.80 4.08
N ARG A 146 -1.73 -8.38 4.22
CA ARG A 146 -2.33 -8.73 5.53
C ARG A 146 -2.40 -10.23 5.76
#